data_AF-A0A9W7G890-F1
#
_entry.id   AF-A0A9W7G890-F1
#
_cell.length_a   1.000
_cell.length_b   1.000
_cell.length_c   1.000
_cell.angle_alpha   90.00
_cell.angle_beta   90.00
_cell.angle_gamma   90.00
#
_symmetry.space_group_name_H-M   'P 1'
#
loop_
_entity.id
_entity.type
_entity.pdbx_description
1 polymer ?
#
loop_
_entity_poly.entity_id
_entity_poly.type
_entity_poly.pdbx_seq_one_letter_code
_entity_poly.pdbx_strand_id
1 'polypeptide(L)'
;MDKIEFYTQKVDAFIAKYPSLFMYEQLEALENKFGHSKVYFFFAIILSLGSVLFLLGGAKLVSDLVGFVYPAYASFKAIDSADPNDDTQWLTYWVVFAVFSIIESAASILVSWIPFYFFIKLTFLIWLYHPSTLGAVVVYTSVIRPYVLPYMGTETEKKKD
;
A
#
# COMPACT_ATOMS: atom_id res chain seq x y z
N MET A 1 -24.28 20.65 9.78
CA MET A 1 -22.93 20.08 9.96
C MET A 1 -22.37 19.88 8.58
N ASP A 2 -21.38 20.69 8.23
CA ASP A 2 -20.74 20.62 6.93
C ASP A 2 -20.02 19.28 6.79
N LYS A 3 -20.07 18.67 5.60
CA LYS A 3 -19.40 17.38 5.35
C LYS A 3 -17.92 17.41 5.75
N ILE A 4 -17.28 18.57 5.62
CA ILE A 4 -15.88 18.80 6.01
C ILE A 4 -15.70 18.58 7.52
N GLU A 5 -16.54 19.16 8.36
CA GLU A 5 -16.47 19.00 9.83
C GLU A 5 -16.63 17.53 10.24
N PHE A 6 -17.52 16.80 9.56
CA PHE A 6 -17.71 15.37 9.81
C PHE A 6 -16.44 14.55 9.52
N TYR A 7 -15.76 14.81 8.40
CA TYR A 7 -14.49 14.13 8.09
C TYR A 7 -13.36 14.58 9.03
N THR A 8 -13.27 15.87 9.35
CA THR A 8 -12.31 16.40 10.33
C THR A 8 -12.46 15.70 11.66
N GLN A 9 -13.69 15.55 12.16
CA GLN A 9 -13.96 14.87 13.44
C GLN A 9 -13.58 13.38 13.42
N LYS A 10 -13.82 12.69 12.29
CA LYS A 10 -13.45 11.28 12.13
C LYS A 10 -11.93 11.08 12.11
N VAL A 11 -11.21 12.00 11.45
CA VAL A 11 -9.74 11.99 11.41
C VAL A 11 -9.18 12.34 12.79
N ASP A 12 -9.72 13.36 13.46
CA ASP A 12 -9.34 13.72 14.83
C ASP A 12 -9.48 12.55 15.81
N ALA A 13 -10.62 11.84 15.77
CA ALA A 13 -10.84 10.67 16.60
C ALA A 13 -9.82 9.54 16.31
N PHE A 14 -9.40 9.40 15.06
CA PHE A 14 -8.38 8.42 14.66
C PHE A 14 -6.98 8.81 15.16
N ILE A 15 -6.60 10.09 15.03
CA ILE A 15 -5.32 10.61 15.53
C ILE A 15 -5.26 10.46 17.05
N ALA A 16 -6.35 10.81 17.76
CA ALA A 16 -6.45 10.67 19.21
C ALA A 16 -6.37 9.21 19.70
N LYS A 17 -6.79 8.25 18.88
CA LYS A 17 -6.70 6.82 19.20
C LYS A 17 -5.26 6.29 19.25
N TYR A 18 -4.34 6.92 18.51
CA TYR A 18 -2.93 6.50 18.41
C TYR A 18 -1.98 7.67 18.67
N PRO A 19 -1.94 8.20 19.92
CA PRO A 19 -1.27 9.45 20.22
C PRO A 19 0.26 9.40 20.01
N SER A 20 0.89 8.25 20.27
CA SER A 20 2.33 8.03 20.08
C SER A 20 2.75 7.92 18.61
N LEU A 21 1.85 7.51 17.71
CA LEU A 21 2.13 7.36 16.29
C LEU A 21 1.99 8.69 15.53
N PHE A 22 1.04 9.53 15.94
CA PHE A 22 0.67 10.75 15.23
C PHE A 22 1.14 12.05 15.90
N MET A 23 2.07 11.98 16.85
CA MET A 23 2.63 13.15 17.53
C MET A 23 1.53 14.07 18.10
N TYR A 24 0.51 13.46 18.73
CA TYR A 24 -0.73 14.15 19.11
C TYR A 24 -0.48 15.40 19.96
N GLU A 25 0.41 15.33 20.94
CA GLU A 25 0.76 16.46 21.81
C GLU A 25 1.38 17.63 21.02
N GLN A 26 2.18 17.35 20.00
CA GLN A 26 2.79 18.38 19.16
C GLN A 26 1.74 19.05 18.27
N LEU A 27 0.82 18.26 17.73
CA LEU A 27 -0.30 18.76 16.92
C LEU A 27 -1.25 19.62 17.77
N GLU A 28 -1.53 19.23 19.00
CA GLU A 28 -2.35 20.00 19.95
C GLU A 28 -1.64 21.30 20.37
N ALA A 29 -0.32 21.27 20.61
CA ALA A 29 0.46 22.48 20.86
C ALA A 29 0.44 23.46 19.67
N LEU A 30 0.44 22.95 18.43
CA LEU A 30 0.32 23.76 17.22
C LEU A 30 -1.10 24.31 17.04
N GLU A 31 -2.13 23.51 17.28
CA GLU A 31 -3.54 23.94 17.28
C GLU A 31 -3.76 25.09 18.28
N ASN A 32 -3.26 24.94 19.51
CA ASN A 32 -3.36 25.97 20.55
C ASN A 32 -2.61 27.27 20.19
N LYS A 33 -1.53 27.18 19.41
CA LYS A 33 -0.73 28.33 18.99
C LYS A 33 -1.30 29.06 17.77
N PHE A 34 -1.90 28.33 16.84
CA PHE A 34 -2.32 28.87 15.54
C PHE A 34 -3.86 28.95 15.38
N GLY A 35 -4.64 28.37 16.29
CA GLY A 35 -6.11 28.45 16.29
C GLY A 35 -6.81 27.66 15.19
N HIS A 36 -6.10 26.79 14.47
CA HIS A 36 -6.64 25.92 13.43
C HIS A 36 -6.65 24.46 13.87
N SER A 37 -7.63 23.68 13.42
CA SER A 37 -7.74 22.26 13.77
C SER A 37 -6.45 21.50 13.42
N LYS A 38 -5.98 20.70 14.37
CA LYS A 38 -4.83 19.79 14.24
C LYS A 38 -4.85 18.91 12.99
N VAL A 39 -6.03 18.58 12.45
CA VAL A 39 -6.17 17.81 11.20
C VAL A 39 -5.48 18.49 10.03
N TYR A 40 -5.57 19.82 9.90
CA TYR A 40 -4.91 20.55 8.83
C TYR A 40 -3.38 20.49 8.95
N PHE A 41 -2.86 20.60 10.17
CA PHE A 41 -1.43 20.44 10.45
C PHE A 41 -0.95 19.02 10.15
N PHE A 42 -1.75 18.01 10.51
CA PHE A 42 -1.45 16.62 10.18
C PHE A 42 -1.32 16.39 8.68
N PHE A 43 -2.30 16.85 7.88
CA PHE A 43 -2.22 16.74 6.43
C PHE A 43 -1.07 17.58 5.85
N ALA A 44 -0.77 18.76 6.39
CA ALA A 44 0.35 19.58 5.96
C ALA A 44 1.70 18.89 6.23
N ILE A 45 1.85 18.18 7.35
CA ILE A 45 3.05 17.40 7.66
C ILE A 45 3.18 16.22 6.71
N ILE A 46 2.11 15.47 6.44
CA ILE A 46 2.13 14.36 5.48
C ILE A 46 2.49 14.86 4.09
N LEU A 47 1.89 15.96 3.62
CA LEU A 47 2.16 16.55 2.31
C LEU A 47 3.60 17.08 2.21
N SER A 48 4.10 17.74 3.24
CA SER A 48 5.48 18.23 3.25
C SER A 48 6.49 17.09 3.29
N LEU A 49 6.26 16.05 4.11
CA LEU A 49 7.09 14.84 4.12
C LEU A 49 7.08 14.13 2.77
N GLY A 50 5.91 13.93 2.17
CA GLY A 50 5.78 13.34 0.83
C GLY A 50 6.52 14.15 -0.24
N SER A 51 6.43 15.48 -0.17
CA SER A 51 7.14 16.38 -1.10
C SER A 51 8.66 16.30 -0.93
N VAL A 52 9.16 16.26 0.31
CA VAL A 52 10.58 16.09 0.61
C VAL A 52 11.09 14.74 0.10
N LEU A 53 10.37 13.65 0.35
CA LEU A 53 10.73 12.32 -0.15
C LEU A 53 10.77 12.28 -1.68
N PHE A 54 9.81 12.93 -2.34
CA PHE A 54 9.80 13.05 -3.79
C PHE A 54 10.99 13.87 -4.32
N LEU A 55 11.37 14.96 -3.66
CA LEU A 55 12.55 15.75 -4.05
C LEU A 55 13.87 14.98 -3.85
N LEU A 56 13.95 14.14 -2.82
CA LEU A 56 15.16 13.38 -2.51
C LEU A 56 15.38 12.16 -3.42
N GLY A 57 14.32 11.40 -3.73
CA GLY A 57 14.44 10.12 -4.44
C GLY A 57 13.47 9.92 -5.60
N GLY A 58 12.68 10.95 -5.93
CA GLY A 58 11.74 10.94 -7.05
C GLY A 58 10.59 9.94 -6.89
N ALA A 59 9.91 9.71 -8.01
CA ALA A 59 8.83 8.75 -8.14
C ALA A 59 9.22 7.33 -7.71
N LYS A 60 10.47 6.92 -7.98
CA LYS A 60 10.96 5.59 -7.64
C LYS A 60 10.91 5.35 -6.13
N LEU A 61 11.54 6.23 -5.35
CA LEU A 61 11.61 6.09 -3.90
C LEU A 61 10.21 6.06 -3.27
N VAL A 62 9.30 6.95 -3.70
CA VAL A 62 7.93 6.97 -3.20
C VAL A 62 7.21 5.66 -3.53
N SER A 63 7.35 5.16 -4.75
CA SER A 63 6.71 3.90 -5.16
C SER A 63 7.26 2.69 -4.42
N ASP A 64 8.57 2.66 -4.14
CA ASP A 64 9.20 1.59 -3.37
C ASP A 64 8.68 1.64 -1.92
N LEU A 65 8.63 2.81 -1.28
CA LEU A 65 8.10 2.93 0.09
C LEU A 65 6.65 2.45 0.18
N VAL A 66 5.80 2.82 -0.78
CA VAL A 66 4.40 2.36 -0.82
C VAL A 66 4.31 0.85 -1.06
N GLY A 67 5.10 0.31 -1.99
CA GLY A 67 5.11 -1.12 -2.33
C GLY A 67 5.75 -2.02 -1.28
N PHE A 68 6.62 -1.50 -0.41
CA PHE A 68 7.34 -2.30 0.58
C PHE A 68 6.87 -2.09 2.02
N VAL A 69 6.69 -0.86 2.49
CA VAL A 69 6.59 -0.58 3.94
C VAL A 69 5.33 -1.16 4.56
N TYR A 70 4.15 -0.85 3.99
CA TYR A 70 2.89 -1.37 4.54
C TYR A 70 2.74 -2.88 4.36
N PRO A 71 2.98 -3.45 3.17
CA PRO A 71 2.93 -4.90 2.99
C PRO A 71 3.92 -5.66 3.86
N ALA A 72 5.13 -5.13 4.09
CA ALA A 72 6.10 -5.74 5.00
C ALA A 72 5.59 -5.73 6.45
N TYR A 73 5.10 -4.60 6.95
CA TYR A 73 4.50 -4.52 8.27
C TYR A 73 3.34 -5.51 8.45
N ALA A 74 2.45 -5.58 7.45
CA ALA A 74 1.32 -6.48 7.50
C ALA A 74 1.72 -7.95 7.37
N SER A 75 2.77 -8.26 6.60
CA SER A 75 3.37 -9.59 6.55
C SER A 75 3.95 -9.99 7.92
N PHE A 76 4.65 -9.10 8.61
CA PHE A 76 5.13 -9.37 9.97
C PHE A 76 3.97 -9.68 10.92
N LYS A 77 2.89 -8.93 10.83
CA LYS A 77 1.69 -9.19 11.64
C LYS A 77 1.03 -10.52 11.29
N ALA A 78 1.02 -10.91 10.02
CA ALA A 78 0.43 -12.18 9.56
C ALA A 78 1.21 -13.39 10.06
N ILE A 79 2.55 -13.32 10.08
CA ILE A 79 3.44 -14.38 10.58
C ILE A 79 3.13 -14.76 12.04
N ASP A 80 2.79 -13.78 12.88
CA ASP A 80 2.42 -14.01 14.28
C ASP A 80 0.92 -14.28 14.48
N SER A 81 0.12 -14.26 13.41
CA SER A 81 -1.32 -14.50 13.45
C SER A 81 -1.64 -15.99 13.34
N ALA A 82 -2.79 -16.40 13.88
CA ALA A 82 -3.25 -17.78 13.79
C ALA A 82 -4.06 -18.08 12.51
N ASP A 83 -4.32 -17.08 11.66
CA ASP A 83 -5.13 -17.23 10.45
C ASP A 83 -4.25 -17.50 9.22
N PRO A 84 -4.24 -18.72 8.67
CA PRO A 84 -3.40 -19.06 7.51
C PRO A 84 -3.83 -18.35 6.21
N ASN A 85 -5.02 -17.75 6.16
CA ASN A 85 -5.46 -16.98 5.00
C ASN A 85 -4.70 -15.66 4.87
N ASP A 86 -4.27 -15.07 5.98
CA ASP A 86 -3.49 -13.82 5.99
C ASP A 86 -2.12 -14.05 5.34
N ASP A 87 -1.44 -15.14 5.70
CA ASP A 87 -0.14 -15.52 5.12
C ASP A 87 -0.23 -15.73 3.61
N THR A 88 -1.29 -16.41 3.16
CA THR A 88 -1.52 -16.70 1.74
C THR A 88 -1.68 -15.40 0.95
N GLN A 89 -2.40 -14.41 1.48
CA GLN A 89 -2.59 -13.11 0.84
C GLN A 89 -1.26 -12.36 0.67
N TRP A 90 -0.44 -12.30 1.72
CA TRP A 90 0.84 -11.58 1.65
C TRP A 90 1.85 -12.28 0.77
N LEU A 91 1.93 -13.61 0.82
CA LEU A 91 2.80 -14.37 -0.09
C LEU A 91 2.37 -14.17 -1.55
N THR A 92 1.07 -14.18 -1.83
CA THR A 92 0.53 -13.91 -3.16
C THR A 92 0.88 -12.50 -3.63
N TYR A 93 0.77 -11.51 -2.74
CA TYR A 93 1.22 -10.14 -3.00
C TYR A 93 2.69 -10.10 -3.42
N TRP A 94 3.59 -10.73 -2.66
CA TRP A 94 5.02 -10.72 -2.98
C TRP A 94 5.33 -11.41 -4.31
N VAL A 95 4.63 -12.49 -4.66
CA VAL A 95 4.77 -13.15 -5.98
C VAL A 95 4.35 -12.21 -7.11
N VAL A 96 3.18 -11.58 -7.00
CA VAL A 96 2.68 -10.63 -8.02
C VAL A 96 3.59 -9.42 -8.13
N PHE A 97 4.03 -8.88 -6.99
CA PHE A 97 4.94 -7.75 -6.92
C PHE A 97 6.28 -8.07 -7.62
N ALA A 98 6.88 -9.24 -7.37
CA ALA A 98 8.12 -9.65 -8.00
C ALA A 98 8.00 -9.76 -9.53
N VAL A 99 6.94 -10.42 -10.02
CA VAL A 99 6.68 -10.52 -11.46
C VAL A 99 6.48 -9.13 -12.09
N PHE A 100 5.69 -8.27 -11.43
CA PHE A 100 5.48 -6.90 -11.88
C PHE A 100 6.79 -6.11 -11.93
N SER A 101 7.65 -6.19 -10.90
CA SER A 101 8.94 -5.50 -10.86
C SER A 101 9.88 -5.95 -11.99
N ILE A 102 9.91 -7.25 -12.32
CA ILE A 102 10.70 -7.78 -13.43
C ILE A 102 10.19 -7.22 -14.77
N ILE A 103 8.87 -7.27 -14.99
CA ILE A 103 8.26 -6.74 -16.22
C ILE A 103 8.51 -5.24 -16.35
N GLU A 104 8.34 -4.47 -15.28
CA GLU A 104 8.58 -3.03 -15.27
C GLU A 104 10.05 -2.72 -15.59
N SER A 105 10.99 -3.46 -15.00
CA SER A 105 12.42 -3.30 -15.29
C SER A 105 12.73 -3.57 -16.76
N ALA A 106 12.18 -4.66 -17.32
CA ALA A 106 12.32 -4.99 -18.74
C ALA A 106 11.64 -3.95 -19.67
N ALA A 107 10.52 -3.37 -19.24
CA ALA A 107 9.74 -2.39 -19.99
C ALA A 107 10.14 -0.93 -19.70
N SER A 108 11.25 -0.69 -19.01
CA SER A 108 11.68 0.64 -18.54
C SER A 108 11.64 1.74 -19.61
N ILE A 109 12.06 1.43 -20.85
CA ILE A 109 12.03 2.35 -21.99
C ILE A 109 10.59 2.70 -22.39
N LEU A 110 9.70 1.70 -22.47
CA LEU A 110 8.29 1.89 -22.82
C LEU A 110 7.55 2.68 -21.74
N VAL A 111 7.82 2.34 -20.48
CA VAL A 111 7.23 2.99 -19.31
C VAL A 111 7.61 4.48 -19.25
N SER A 112 8.85 4.82 -19.61
CA SER A 112 9.32 6.21 -19.62
C SER A 112 8.59 7.10 -20.63
N TRP A 113 7.94 6.52 -21.64
CA TRP A 113 7.14 7.26 -22.64
C TRP A 113 5.70 7.51 -22.17
N ILE A 114 5.22 6.82 -21.14
CA ILE A 114 3.85 6.93 -20.65
C ILE A 114 3.77 8.09 -19.64
N PRO A 115 3.08 9.19 -19.95
CA PRO A 115 2.89 10.27 -18.98
C PRO A 115 2.06 9.76 -17.79
N PHE A 116 2.38 10.24 -16.58
CA PHE A 116 1.69 9.88 -15.33
C PHE A 116 1.75 8.39 -14.94
N TYR A 117 2.64 7.59 -15.53
CA TYR A 117 2.81 6.18 -15.15
C TYR A 117 3.00 5.96 -13.64
N PHE A 118 3.70 6.88 -12.97
CA PHE A 118 3.87 6.86 -11.52
C PHE A 118 2.55 6.73 -10.74
N PHE A 119 1.51 7.50 -11.09
CA PHE A 119 0.22 7.45 -10.39
C PHE A 119 -0.51 6.14 -10.68
N ILE A 120 -0.39 5.61 -11.90
CA ILE A 120 -0.95 4.32 -12.29
C ILE A 120 -0.28 3.21 -11.47
N LYS A 121 1.06 3.22 -11.38
CA LYS A 121 1.83 2.27 -10.58
C LYS A 121 1.44 2.34 -9.10
N LEU A 122 1.34 3.53 -8.51
CA LEU A 122 0.91 3.67 -7.11
C LEU A 122 -0.48 3.10 -6.89
N THR A 123 -1.44 3.44 -7.75
CA THR A 123 -2.81 2.95 -7.65
C THR A 123 -2.86 1.43 -7.76
N PHE A 124 -2.09 0.87 -8.69
CA PHE A 124 -1.97 -0.58 -8.87
C PHE A 124 -1.39 -1.26 -7.62
N LEU A 125 -0.27 -0.75 -7.07
CA LEU A 125 0.34 -1.28 -5.85
C LEU A 125 -0.63 -1.23 -4.66
N ILE A 126 -1.31 -0.09 -4.46
CA ILE A 126 -2.32 0.05 -3.40
C ILE A 126 -3.43 -0.98 -3.55
N TRP A 127 -3.93 -1.18 -4.78
CA TRP A 127 -4.99 -2.14 -5.05
C TRP A 127 -4.57 -3.59 -4.79
N LEU A 128 -3.30 -3.95 -5.02
CA LEU A 128 -2.81 -5.31 -4.79
C LEU A 128 -2.91 -5.74 -3.33
N TYR A 129 -2.54 -4.87 -2.38
CA TYR A 129 -2.59 -5.17 -0.95
C TYR A 129 -3.88 -4.71 -0.25
N HIS A 130 -4.82 -4.09 -0.97
CA HIS A 130 -6.06 -3.61 -0.38
C HIS A 130 -6.95 -4.79 0.10
N PRO A 131 -7.32 -4.83 1.40
CA PRO A 131 -7.90 -6.03 2.02
C PRO A 131 -9.29 -6.38 1.52
N SER A 132 -10.08 -5.41 1.04
CA SER A 132 -11.45 -5.70 0.55
C SER A 132 -11.48 -6.20 -0.89
N THR A 133 -10.45 -5.93 -1.68
CA THR A 133 -10.41 -6.28 -3.11
C THR A 133 -9.52 -7.48 -3.40
N LEU A 134 -8.57 -7.80 -2.50
CA LEU A 134 -7.62 -8.90 -2.64
C LEU A 134 -6.97 -8.93 -4.03
N GLY A 135 -6.53 -7.77 -4.51
CA GLY A 135 -6.09 -7.58 -5.90
C GLY A 135 -4.95 -8.52 -6.30
N ALA A 136 -4.03 -8.80 -5.38
CA ALA A 136 -2.97 -9.78 -5.59
C ALA A 136 -3.50 -11.18 -5.93
N VAL A 137 -4.52 -11.67 -5.23
CA VAL A 137 -5.13 -12.99 -5.49
C VAL A 137 -5.79 -13.02 -6.86
N VAL A 138 -6.47 -11.93 -7.25
CA VAL A 138 -7.08 -11.81 -8.59
C VAL A 138 -6.02 -11.93 -9.68
N VAL A 139 -4.92 -11.17 -9.57
CA VAL A 139 -3.83 -11.20 -10.57
C VAL A 139 -3.15 -12.56 -10.59
N TYR A 140 -2.88 -13.14 -9.42
CA TYR A 140 -2.25 -14.45 -9.32
C TYR A 140 -3.10 -15.54 -9.98
N THR A 141 -4.37 -15.64 -9.61
CA THR A 141 -5.27 -16.69 -10.11
C THR A 141 -5.58 -16.55 -11.60
N SER A 142 -5.70 -15.32 -12.10
CA SER A 142 -6.10 -15.05 -13.48
C SER A 142 -4.93 -15.03 -14.46
N VAL A 143 -3.75 -14.59 -14.02
CA VAL A 143 -2.59 -14.39 -14.91
C VAL A 143 -1.47 -15.36 -14.54
N ILE A 144 -0.94 -15.30 -13.32
CA ILE A 144 0.31 -16.03 -13.00
C ILE A 144 0.07 -17.55 -12.96
N ARG A 145 -0.98 -17.99 -12.25
CA ARG A 145 -1.30 -19.40 -12.05
C ARG A 145 -1.45 -20.20 -13.34
N PRO A 146 -2.22 -19.79 -14.37
CA PRO A 146 -2.37 -20.57 -15.59
C PRO A 146 -1.05 -20.72 -16.39
N TYR A 147 -0.14 -19.75 -16.32
CA TYR A 147 1.13 -19.84 -17.03
C TYR A 147 2.22 -20.58 -16.25
N VAL A 148 2.18 -20.57 -14.92
CA VAL A 148 3.25 -21.17 -14.09
C VAL A 148 2.93 -22.59 -13.64
N LEU A 149 1.66 -22.87 -13.29
CA LEU A 149 1.24 -24.16 -12.75
C LEU A 149 1.58 -25.37 -13.65
N PRO A 150 1.44 -25.30 -14.99
CA PRO A 150 1.78 -26.44 -15.86
C PRO A 150 3.25 -26.86 -15.79
N TYR A 151 4.16 -25.95 -15.40
CA TYR A 151 5.60 -26.20 -15.35
C TYR A 151 6.09 -26.60 -13.96
N MET A 152 5.30 -26.41 -12.90
CA MET A 152 5.70 -26.69 -11.52
C MET A 152 5.61 -28.16 -11.12
N GLY A 153 5.31 -29.08 -12.04
CA GLY A 153 5.30 -30.52 -11.77
C GLY A 153 4.33 -30.94 -10.66
N THR A 154 3.37 -30.08 -10.30
CA THR A 154 2.33 -30.39 -9.33
C THR A 154 1.45 -31.47 -9.93
N GLU A 155 1.62 -32.69 -9.45
CA GLU A 155 0.68 -33.78 -9.64
C GLU A 155 -0.69 -33.27 -9.21
N THR A 156 -1.49 -32.86 -10.20
CA THR A 156 -2.92 -32.74 -10.02
C THR A 156 -3.41 -34.16 -9.84
N GLU A 157 -3.40 -34.62 -8.59
CA GLU A 157 -4.04 -35.86 -8.19
C GLU A 157 -5.42 -35.88 -8.85
N LYS A 158 -5.58 -36.90 -9.69
CA LYS A 158 -6.81 -37.63 -9.95
C LYS A 158 -7.83 -37.46 -8.81
N LYS A 159 -8.66 -36.43 -8.89
CA LYS A 159 -10.00 -36.41 -8.30
C LYS A 159 -11.01 -36.21 -9.42
N LYS A 160 -11.18 -37.28 -10.18
CA LYS A 160 -12.43 -37.63 -10.85
C LYS A 160 -12.63 -39.10 -10.54
N ASP A 161 -13.49 -39.32 -9.55
CA ASP A 161 -14.20 -40.58 -9.36
C ASP A 161 -14.95 -40.97 -10.66
#